data_AF-A0AA45TZD0-F1
#
_entry.id   AF-A0AA45TZD0-F1
#
_cell.length_a   1.000
_cell.length_b   1.000
_cell.length_c   1.000
_cell.angle_alpha   90.00
_cell.angle_beta   90.00
_cell.angle_gamma   90.00
#
_symmetry.space_group_name_H-M   'P 1'
#
loop_
_entity.id
_entity.type
_entity.pdbx_description
1 polymer ?
#
loop_
_entity_poly.entity_id
_entity_poly.type
_entity_poly.pdbx_seq_one_letter_code
_entity_poly.pdbx_strand_id
1 'polypeptide(L)'
;MAFADRLDLGLTLTIGGTAHAIPSADVLAFELDLHGWGHEGRVEFRVLDETGHGGQKQDKLLADFLKPDLVEVALELKAVHSDTATKPTFTSLKVKGLVQDKSLTEEGVAQAKGAGITYRHYTVRFVDPARLLWKQHYPCVLYTQKTLQDVLDAHKGDKITLANDWDAQLAKTLPLIFLGLSPESGASFYDFVVWFVHTRNGVLAYDYTAQGYQLRAAKDASPTPLTLRAADVDRVSVVFPEVARHDVAILNAAAESPKNQAITNAQAVTGVRQDVLLRTDIADDVQARATLETARLKVRGLEVELTWNRFPAVAFAPGALVKLPDTAGWTAAGVPVTQDFRVRRMHLRADPLPVEEGEIPAGGEASGPGGEEPTRRPKPESRYLISFTTRLEKKAELHTDLPPFTAPVFPRFVEGLIVSEVGEKKDETWQAYTDEATSLDSYKVKLPLFANQIIQVPFNANLQPGHFYFPAYKGARVLVALDFLRAWLKRNLDWRAGARLPSDGQGVHLLVGKTTTSGTSMRHFYEDNKPLWRLQRTNESDTEKVELKEGNLLILVKEESA
;
A
#
# COMPACT_ATOMS: atom_id res chain seq x y z
N MET A 1 11.42 8.02 -30.60
CA MET A 1 12.52 8.61 -31.38
C MET A 1 13.73 8.64 -30.47
N ALA A 2 14.91 8.36 -30.99
CA ALA A 2 16.14 8.32 -30.20
C ALA A 2 17.19 9.26 -30.79
N PHE A 3 18.05 9.82 -29.94
CA PHE A 3 19.08 10.79 -30.31
C PHE A 3 20.43 10.39 -29.71
N ALA A 4 21.52 10.74 -30.40
CA ALA A 4 22.87 10.50 -29.91
C ALA A 4 23.29 11.63 -28.97
N ASP A 5 23.65 11.32 -27.72
CA ASP A 5 24.10 12.33 -26.75
C ASP A 5 25.15 11.77 -25.79
N ARG A 6 25.89 12.65 -25.14
CA ARG A 6 26.86 12.31 -24.09
C ARG A 6 26.25 12.55 -22.72
N LEU A 7 26.43 11.57 -21.83
CA LEU A 7 26.05 11.70 -20.43
C LEU A 7 27.27 11.48 -19.54
N ASP A 8 27.37 12.29 -18.49
CA ASP A 8 28.23 12.02 -17.36
C ASP A 8 27.45 11.15 -16.37
N LEU A 9 27.94 9.93 -16.14
CA LEU A 9 27.27 8.88 -15.39
C LEU A 9 28.04 8.54 -14.11
N GLY A 10 27.33 8.46 -12.99
CA GLY A 10 27.81 7.83 -11.78
C GLY A 10 26.96 6.61 -11.46
N LEU A 11 27.59 5.44 -11.36
CA LEU A 11 26.93 4.22 -10.88
C LEU A 11 27.68 3.67 -9.67
N THR A 12 26.94 3.40 -8.59
CA THR A 12 27.47 2.73 -7.40
C THR A 12 26.52 1.63 -6.96
N LEU A 13 27.07 0.45 -6.69
CA LEU A 13 26.37 -0.67 -6.07
C LEU A 13 26.87 -0.86 -4.65
N THR A 14 25.99 -0.80 -3.65
CA THR A 14 26.34 -1.12 -2.26
C THR A 14 25.80 -2.51 -1.92
N ILE A 15 26.68 -3.49 -1.69
CA ILE A 15 26.33 -4.88 -1.42
C ILE A 15 26.82 -5.26 -0.03
N GLY A 16 25.91 -5.64 0.87
CA GLY A 16 26.29 -6.00 2.25
C GLY A 16 27.03 -4.89 3.00
N GLY A 17 26.79 -3.61 2.63
CA GLY A 17 27.47 -2.43 3.17
C GLY A 17 28.75 -2.02 2.45
N THR A 18 29.27 -2.84 1.52
CA THR A 18 30.45 -2.51 0.70
C THR A 18 30.04 -1.79 -0.58
N ALA A 19 30.56 -0.58 -0.79
CA ALA A 19 30.30 0.21 -2.00
C ALA A 19 31.28 -0.13 -3.13
N HIS A 20 30.72 -0.41 -4.32
CA HIS A 20 31.42 -0.69 -5.56
C HIS A 20 31.06 0.37 -6.60
N ALA A 21 31.99 1.28 -6.89
CA ALA A 21 31.82 2.28 -7.94
C ALA A 21 32.11 1.65 -9.31
N ILE A 22 31.17 1.82 -10.25
CA ILE A 22 31.31 1.34 -11.62
C ILE A 22 31.72 2.52 -12.50
N PRO A 23 32.84 2.43 -13.24
CA PRO A 23 33.25 3.50 -14.15
C PRO A 23 32.17 3.80 -15.21
N SER A 24 31.99 5.08 -15.56
CA SER A 24 31.02 5.50 -16.57
C SER A 24 31.24 4.87 -17.95
N ALA A 25 32.49 4.54 -18.29
CA ALA A 25 32.87 3.87 -19.53
C ALA A 25 32.48 2.38 -19.57
N ASP A 26 32.18 1.81 -18.40
CA ASP A 26 31.80 0.40 -18.25
C ASP A 26 30.28 0.21 -18.27
N VAL A 27 29.51 1.29 -18.10
CA VAL A 27 28.04 1.28 -18.19
C VAL A 27 27.62 1.21 -19.67
N LEU A 28 26.99 0.10 -20.04
CA LEU A 28 26.60 -0.20 -21.41
C LEU A 28 25.22 0.36 -21.74
N ALA A 29 24.25 0.12 -20.87
CA ALA A 29 22.87 0.52 -21.07
C ALA A 29 22.17 0.81 -19.75
N PHE A 30 21.15 1.66 -19.78
CA PHE A 30 20.25 1.82 -18.66
C PHE A 30 18.84 2.23 -19.10
N GLU A 31 17.88 1.93 -18.25
CA GLU A 31 16.49 2.28 -18.43
C GLU A 31 15.90 2.73 -17.09
N LEU A 32 15.11 3.79 -17.11
CA LEU A 32 14.44 4.37 -15.96
C LEU A 32 12.98 4.65 -16.31
N ASP A 33 12.07 4.18 -15.46
CA ASP A 33 10.67 4.59 -15.44
C ASP A 33 10.39 5.26 -14.10
N LEU A 34 10.27 6.58 -14.13
CA LEU A 34 10.12 7.43 -12.95
C LEU A 34 8.68 7.95 -12.88
N HIS A 35 8.05 7.76 -11.72
CA HIS A 35 6.69 8.21 -11.44
C HIS A 35 6.65 9.17 -10.25
N GLY A 36 5.56 9.92 -10.13
CA GLY A 36 5.32 10.74 -8.94
C GLY A 36 5.31 9.95 -7.63
N TRP A 37 5.12 8.63 -7.65
CA TRP A 37 4.97 7.77 -6.47
C TRP A 37 6.14 6.79 -6.25
N GLY A 38 7.13 6.71 -7.14
CA GLY A 38 8.19 5.71 -7.09
C GLY A 38 8.86 5.48 -8.43
N HIS A 39 9.69 4.43 -8.53
CA HIS A 39 10.43 4.17 -9.77
C HIS A 39 10.84 2.71 -9.94
N GLU A 40 11.15 2.37 -11.18
CA GLU A 40 11.91 1.18 -11.53
C GLU A 40 13.02 1.53 -12.50
N GLY A 41 14.07 0.73 -12.48
CA GLY A 41 15.19 0.91 -13.38
C GLY A 41 15.93 -0.38 -13.66
N ARG A 42 16.75 -0.31 -14.70
CA ARG A 42 17.64 -1.38 -15.14
C ARG A 42 18.97 -0.77 -15.53
N VAL A 43 20.07 -1.38 -15.13
CA VAL A 43 21.41 -0.99 -15.58
C VAL A 43 22.18 -2.24 -16.02
N GLU A 44 22.87 -2.09 -17.14
CA GLU A 44 23.82 -3.06 -17.68
C GLU A 44 25.21 -2.45 -17.70
N PHE A 45 26.20 -3.20 -17.24
CA PHE A 45 27.60 -2.78 -17.26
C PHE A 45 28.52 -3.98 -17.37
N ARG A 46 29.74 -3.74 -17.85
CA ARG A 46 30.75 -4.78 -18.00
C ARG A 46 31.98 -4.49 -17.16
N VAL A 47 32.51 -5.51 -16.49
CA VAL A 47 33.74 -5.40 -15.72
C VAL A 47 34.77 -6.32 -16.33
N LEU A 48 35.99 -5.83 -16.46
CA LEU A 48 37.12 -6.54 -17.01
C LEU A 48 37.94 -7.19 -15.88
N ASP A 49 38.18 -8.49 -16.00
CA ASP A 49 39.05 -9.25 -15.09
C ASP A 49 40.22 -9.87 -15.87
N GLU A 50 41.42 -9.39 -15.60
CA GLU A 50 42.66 -9.84 -16.25
C GLU A 50 43.59 -10.59 -15.26
N THR A 51 43.16 -10.77 -14.01
CA THR A 51 44.02 -11.31 -12.95
C THR A 51 44.46 -12.75 -13.20
N GLY A 52 43.59 -13.58 -13.80
CA GLY A 52 43.91 -14.95 -14.21
C GLY A 52 45.05 -15.06 -15.24
N HIS A 53 45.47 -13.94 -15.82
CA HIS A 53 46.44 -13.86 -16.92
C HIS A 53 47.57 -12.84 -16.67
N GLY A 54 47.78 -12.43 -15.42
CA GLY A 54 48.86 -11.52 -15.03
C GLY A 54 48.59 -10.03 -15.32
N GLY A 55 47.36 -9.67 -15.72
CA GLY A 55 46.93 -8.29 -15.81
C GLY A 55 46.64 -7.67 -14.44
N GLN A 56 46.54 -6.33 -14.40
CA GLN A 56 46.35 -5.57 -13.17
C GLN A 56 44.88 -5.30 -12.84
N LYS A 57 43.98 -5.48 -13.81
CA LYS A 57 42.55 -5.23 -13.62
C LYS A 57 41.89 -6.43 -12.94
N GLN A 58 41.27 -6.17 -11.80
CA GLN A 58 40.54 -7.15 -11.02
C GLN A 58 39.09 -6.72 -10.88
N ASP A 59 38.20 -7.67 -11.12
CA ASP A 59 36.80 -7.53 -10.78
C ASP A 59 36.58 -7.76 -9.29
N LYS A 60 36.47 -6.66 -8.55
CA LYS A 60 36.22 -6.67 -7.10
C LYS A 60 34.74 -6.86 -6.77
N LEU A 61 33.85 -6.75 -7.76
CA LEU A 61 32.41 -6.84 -7.57
C LEU A 61 31.95 -8.30 -7.46
N LEU A 62 32.56 -9.20 -8.24
CA LEU A 62 32.11 -10.60 -8.39
C LEU A 62 31.79 -11.29 -7.05
N ALA A 63 32.73 -11.26 -6.11
CA ALA A 63 32.61 -12.01 -4.85
C ALA A 63 31.39 -11.58 -4.02
N ASP A 64 31.05 -10.29 -4.03
CA ASP A 64 29.87 -9.77 -3.34
C ASP A 64 28.61 -9.92 -4.19
N PHE A 65 28.71 -9.77 -5.50
CA PHE A 65 27.59 -9.89 -6.42
C PHE A 65 26.97 -11.30 -6.42
N LEU A 66 27.74 -12.35 -6.13
CA LEU A 66 27.24 -13.71 -6.02
C LEU A 66 26.47 -14.00 -4.72
N LYS A 67 26.54 -13.12 -3.71
CA LYS A 67 25.88 -13.31 -2.41
C LYS A 67 24.41 -12.88 -2.46
N PRO A 68 23.55 -13.41 -1.58
CA PRO A 68 22.14 -13.01 -1.48
C PRO A 68 21.94 -11.68 -0.72
N ASP A 69 23.00 -10.96 -0.38
CA ASP A 69 22.92 -9.68 0.32
C ASP A 69 22.07 -8.66 -0.45
N LEU A 70 21.38 -7.78 0.30
CA LEU A 70 20.66 -6.65 -0.27
C LEU A 70 21.63 -5.75 -1.03
N VAL A 71 21.26 -5.39 -2.26
CA VAL A 71 22.04 -4.50 -3.12
C VAL A 71 21.30 -3.18 -3.27
N GLU A 72 21.98 -2.08 -2.96
CA GLU A 72 21.52 -0.72 -3.21
C GLU A 72 22.15 -0.19 -4.49
N VAL A 73 21.35 0.46 -5.32
CA VAL A 73 21.80 1.14 -6.55
C VAL A 73 21.73 2.64 -6.31
N ALA A 74 22.80 3.35 -6.67
CA ALA A 74 22.78 4.80 -6.85
C ALA A 74 23.22 5.12 -8.27
N LEU A 75 22.29 5.67 -9.07
CA LEU A 75 22.53 6.13 -10.43
C LEU A 75 22.41 7.66 -10.49
N GLU A 76 23.43 8.30 -11.03
CA GLU A 76 23.50 9.74 -11.25
C GLU A 76 23.72 10.04 -12.72
N LEU A 77 22.84 10.85 -13.32
CA LEU A 77 22.89 11.25 -14.72
C LEU A 77 23.06 12.75 -14.84
N LYS A 78 23.98 13.21 -15.69
CA LYS A 78 24.21 14.64 -15.94
C LYS A 78 24.48 14.89 -17.42
N ALA A 79 23.87 15.96 -17.94
CA ALA A 79 24.07 16.39 -19.33
C ALA A 79 25.52 16.82 -19.60
N VAL A 80 25.99 16.55 -20.82
CA VAL A 80 27.26 17.05 -21.35
C VAL A 80 27.02 17.70 -22.71
N HIS A 81 26.76 19.02 -22.73
CA HIS A 81 26.59 19.75 -24.00
C HIS A 81 27.93 20.35 -24.45
N SER A 82 28.44 19.89 -25.60
CA SER A 82 29.70 20.40 -26.19
C SER A 82 29.50 21.51 -27.21
N ASP A 83 28.26 21.80 -27.59
CA ASP A 83 27.87 22.63 -28.74
C ASP A 83 27.22 23.97 -28.35
N THR A 84 27.08 24.26 -27.05
CA THR A 84 26.52 25.52 -26.56
C THR A 84 27.61 26.56 -26.26
N ALA A 85 27.51 27.74 -26.88
CA ALA A 85 28.47 28.86 -26.72
C ALA A 85 28.57 29.38 -25.27
N THR A 86 27.47 29.37 -24.53
CA THR A 86 27.42 29.56 -23.07
C THR A 86 27.07 28.24 -22.41
N LYS A 87 27.97 27.70 -21.60
CA LYS A 87 27.73 26.46 -20.84
C LYS A 87 26.69 26.72 -19.75
N PRO A 88 25.49 26.14 -19.81
CA PRO A 88 24.54 26.26 -18.72
C PRO A 88 25.07 25.56 -17.45
N THR A 89 24.54 25.93 -16.29
CA THR A 89 24.81 25.17 -15.06
C THR A 89 24.12 23.81 -15.14
N PHE A 90 24.91 22.75 -15.29
CA PHE A 90 24.40 21.38 -15.38
C PHE A 90 24.09 20.82 -13.99
N THR A 91 22.85 20.34 -13.78
CA THR A 91 22.46 19.62 -12.56
C THR A 91 22.26 18.13 -12.84
N SER A 92 22.35 17.31 -11.80
CA SER A 92 22.24 15.84 -11.94
C SER A 92 20.86 15.33 -11.58
N LEU A 93 20.38 14.34 -12.33
CA LEU A 93 19.28 13.47 -11.93
C LEU A 93 19.84 12.33 -11.08
N LYS A 94 19.35 12.15 -9.87
CA LYS A 94 19.77 11.07 -8.96
C LYS A 94 18.63 10.11 -8.70
N VAL A 95 18.88 8.82 -8.83
CA VAL A 95 17.91 7.76 -8.56
C VAL A 95 18.57 6.71 -7.68
N LYS A 96 17.95 6.42 -6.52
CA LYS A 96 18.38 5.36 -5.62
C LYS A 96 17.28 4.33 -5.44
N GLY A 97 17.65 3.06 -5.54
CA GLY A 97 16.72 1.96 -5.29
C GLY A 97 17.42 0.71 -4.80
N LEU A 98 16.61 -0.34 -4.62
CA LEU A 98 17.06 -1.65 -4.18
C LEU A 98 16.92 -2.64 -5.33
N VAL A 99 17.92 -3.50 -5.51
CA VAL A 99 17.91 -4.52 -6.56
C VAL A 99 16.83 -5.55 -6.27
N GLN A 100 15.95 -5.75 -7.23
CA GLN A 100 14.92 -6.78 -7.25
C GLN A 100 15.46 -8.09 -7.82
N ASP A 101 16.21 -8.00 -8.92
CA ASP A 101 16.84 -9.14 -9.57
C ASP A 101 18.16 -8.73 -10.25
N LYS A 102 19.07 -9.70 -10.34
CA LYS A 102 20.41 -9.49 -10.88
C LYS A 102 20.85 -10.71 -11.70
N SER A 103 21.60 -10.46 -12.77
CA SER A 103 22.18 -11.51 -13.60
C SER A 103 23.63 -11.20 -13.94
N LEU A 104 24.39 -12.28 -14.18
CA LEU A 104 25.79 -12.25 -14.58
C LEU A 104 25.96 -13.18 -15.78
N THR A 105 26.71 -12.72 -16.78
CA THR A 105 27.17 -13.54 -17.91
C THR A 105 28.66 -13.33 -18.11
N GLU A 106 29.39 -14.39 -18.38
CA GLU A 106 30.84 -14.33 -18.64
C GLU A 106 31.09 -14.50 -20.14
N GLU A 107 31.88 -13.59 -20.70
CA GLU A 107 32.32 -13.62 -22.09
C GLU A 107 33.84 -13.83 -22.11
N GLY A 108 34.27 -15.00 -22.59
CA GLY A 108 35.67 -15.31 -22.83
C GLY A 108 36.11 -14.77 -24.18
N VAL A 109 37.13 -13.90 -24.20
CA VAL A 109 37.76 -13.45 -25.44
C VAL A 109 38.97 -14.33 -25.71
N ALA A 110 38.86 -15.18 -26.73
CA ALA A 110 39.98 -16.00 -27.19
C ALA A 110 40.99 -15.13 -27.96
N GLN A 111 42.15 -14.85 -27.38
CA GLN A 111 43.34 -14.43 -28.13
C GLN A 111 44.61 -15.12 -27.63
N ALA A 112 45.21 -15.89 -28.55
CA ALA A 112 46.51 -16.60 -28.46
C ALA A 112 46.72 -17.58 -27.28
N LYS A 113 47.61 -18.56 -27.50
CA LYS A 113 47.82 -19.73 -26.64
C LYS A 113 48.01 -19.36 -25.15
N GLY A 114 47.02 -19.69 -24.33
CA GLY A 114 47.18 -19.89 -22.88
C GLY A 114 46.33 -19.04 -21.94
N ALA A 115 45.43 -18.18 -22.44
CA ALA A 115 44.65 -17.29 -21.57
C ALA A 115 43.42 -16.68 -22.28
N GLY A 116 42.23 -16.77 -21.67
CA GLY A 116 41.01 -16.14 -22.16
C GLY A 116 40.67 -14.91 -21.33
N ILE A 117 40.87 -13.71 -21.89
CA ILE A 117 40.43 -12.46 -21.23
C ILE A 117 38.94 -12.60 -20.92
N THR A 118 38.53 -12.44 -19.66
CA THR A 118 37.13 -12.60 -19.26
C THR A 118 36.50 -11.23 -19.03
N TYR A 119 35.49 -10.90 -19.84
CA TYR A 119 34.56 -9.81 -19.52
C TYR A 119 33.37 -10.40 -18.77
N ARG A 120 32.93 -9.71 -17.72
CA ARG A 120 31.73 -10.07 -16.97
C ARG A 120 30.65 -9.02 -17.22
N HIS A 121 29.52 -9.46 -17.75
CA HIS A 121 28.36 -8.63 -18.03
C HIS A 121 27.37 -8.75 -16.88
N TYR A 122 27.14 -7.63 -16.21
CA TYR A 122 26.25 -7.51 -15.07
C TYR A 122 24.97 -6.80 -15.51
N THR A 123 23.82 -7.34 -15.12
CA THR A 123 22.54 -6.65 -15.19
C THR A 123 21.92 -6.58 -13.81
N VAL A 124 21.42 -5.41 -13.43
CA VAL A 124 20.60 -5.23 -12.23
C VAL A 124 19.29 -4.57 -12.60
N ARG A 125 18.18 -5.11 -12.09
CA ARG A 125 16.88 -4.43 -12.08
C ARG A 125 16.60 -3.99 -10.65
N PHE A 126 16.24 -2.74 -10.49
CA PHE A 126 16.03 -2.13 -9.18
C PHE A 126 14.73 -1.35 -9.14
N VAL A 127 14.17 -1.22 -7.95
CA VAL A 127 12.94 -0.47 -7.70
C VAL A 127 13.10 0.37 -6.44
N ASP A 128 12.18 1.29 -6.23
CA ASP A 128 12.13 2.08 -5.01
C ASP A 128 12.00 1.19 -3.74
N PRO A 129 12.56 1.60 -2.58
CA PRO A 129 12.64 0.72 -1.41
C PRO A 129 11.29 0.24 -0.86
N ALA A 130 10.24 1.08 -0.92
CA ALA A 130 8.92 0.72 -0.42
C ALA A 130 8.30 -0.38 -1.27
N ARG A 131 8.37 -0.27 -2.60
CA ARG A 131 7.86 -1.29 -3.51
C ARG A 131 8.56 -2.63 -3.31
N LEU A 132 9.89 -2.67 -3.09
CA LEU A 132 10.59 -3.95 -2.88
C LEU A 132 10.26 -4.58 -1.53
N LEU A 133 10.38 -3.80 -0.44
CA LEU A 133 10.33 -4.33 0.92
C LEU A 133 8.89 -4.53 1.40
N TRP A 134 8.00 -3.55 1.19
CA TRP A 134 6.64 -3.63 1.70
C TRP A 134 5.76 -4.63 0.94
N LYS A 135 6.09 -4.98 -0.32
CA LYS A 135 5.39 -6.05 -1.06
C LYS A 135 5.61 -7.45 -0.48
N GLN A 136 6.65 -7.61 0.33
CA GLN A 136 6.98 -8.85 1.02
C GLN A 136 6.51 -8.84 2.49
N HIS A 137 5.89 -7.75 2.95
CA HIS A 137 5.49 -7.54 4.34
C HIS A 137 3.98 -7.68 4.52
N TYR A 138 3.54 -8.60 5.40
CA TYR A 138 2.13 -8.93 5.63
C TYR A 138 1.80 -8.94 7.13
N PRO A 139 1.77 -7.76 7.78
CA PRO A 139 1.48 -7.67 9.20
C PRO A 139 0.03 -8.08 9.53
N CYS A 140 -0.11 -8.94 10.55
CA CYS A 140 -1.37 -9.24 11.22
C CYS A 140 -1.32 -8.70 12.66
N VAL A 141 -1.67 -7.43 12.85
CA VAL A 141 -1.45 -6.69 14.12
C VAL A 141 -2.64 -5.80 14.44
N LEU A 142 -2.99 -5.75 15.72
CA LEU A 142 -3.97 -4.83 16.28
C LEU A 142 -3.25 -3.72 17.05
N TYR A 143 -3.65 -2.48 16.79
CA TYR A 143 -3.27 -1.29 17.54
C TYR A 143 -4.52 -0.67 18.16
N THR A 144 -4.43 -0.27 19.42
CA THR A 144 -5.45 0.51 20.12
C THR A 144 -4.88 1.82 20.60
N GLN A 145 -5.64 2.91 20.49
CA GLN A 145 -5.22 4.26 20.92
C GLN A 145 -3.91 4.69 20.27
N LYS A 146 -3.81 4.46 18.96
CA LYS A 146 -2.65 4.81 18.13
C LYS A 146 -3.09 5.64 16.93
N THR A 147 -2.13 6.38 16.39
CA THR A 147 -2.29 7.12 15.15
C THR A 147 -1.91 6.24 13.96
N LEU A 148 -2.33 6.60 12.75
CA LEU A 148 -1.84 5.89 11.56
C LEU A 148 -0.36 6.21 11.28
N GLN A 149 0.12 7.37 11.73
CA GLN A 149 1.54 7.68 11.73
C GLN A 149 2.35 6.66 12.54
N ASP A 150 1.90 6.30 13.75
CA ASP A 150 2.56 5.27 14.58
C ASP A 150 2.66 3.93 13.84
N VAL A 151 1.62 3.55 13.10
CA VAL A 151 1.57 2.30 12.34
C VAL A 151 2.53 2.33 11.16
N LEU A 152 2.60 3.44 10.42
CA LEU A 152 3.57 3.63 9.34
C LEU A 152 5.00 3.60 9.88
N ASP A 153 5.27 4.26 11.01
CA ASP A 153 6.59 4.29 11.63
C ASP A 153 7.03 2.92 12.15
N ALA A 154 6.09 2.12 12.67
CA ALA A 154 6.36 0.74 13.10
C ALA A 154 6.70 -0.22 11.95
N HIS A 155 6.31 0.11 10.71
CA HIS A 155 6.43 -0.80 9.57
C HIS A 155 7.25 -0.24 8.39
N LYS A 156 7.71 1.01 8.45
CA LYS A 156 8.50 1.59 7.36
C LYS A 156 9.85 0.90 7.16
N GLY A 157 10.52 0.49 8.25
CA GLY A 157 11.90 -0.03 8.19
C GLY A 157 12.95 1.05 7.85
N ASP A 158 14.22 0.69 8.01
CA ASP A 158 15.32 1.67 8.03
C ASP A 158 15.70 2.25 6.66
N LYS A 159 15.29 1.58 5.58
CA LYS A 159 15.60 1.99 4.19
C LYS A 159 14.56 2.94 3.59
N ILE A 160 13.50 3.26 4.33
CA ILE A 160 12.37 4.05 3.84
C ILE A 160 12.21 5.28 4.71
N THR A 161 12.43 6.44 4.11
CA THR A 161 12.14 7.75 4.73
C THR A 161 10.74 8.19 4.38
N LEU A 162 9.97 8.60 5.39
CA LEU A 162 8.62 9.16 5.25
C LEU A 162 8.60 10.57 5.83
N ALA A 163 8.22 11.56 5.02
CA ALA A 163 7.96 12.93 5.44
C ALA A 163 6.51 13.27 5.10
N ASN A 164 5.61 13.12 6.07
CA ASN A 164 4.17 13.20 5.84
C ASN A 164 3.63 14.61 6.12
N ASP A 165 2.68 15.06 5.29
CA ASP A 165 1.94 16.31 5.43
C ASP A 165 0.44 16.01 5.22
N TRP A 166 -0.08 15.14 6.09
CA TRP A 166 -1.47 14.66 6.03
C TRP A 166 -2.07 14.39 7.41
N ASP A 167 -1.84 15.32 8.34
CA ASP A 167 -2.22 15.18 9.75
C ASP A 167 -3.69 14.83 9.97
N ALA A 168 -4.58 15.41 9.16
CA ALA A 168 -6.01 15.14 9.22
C ALA A 168 -6.37 13.64 9.11
N GLN A 169 -5.53 12.83 8.45
CA GLN A 169 -5.70 11.39 8.35
C GLN A 169 -4.69 10.61 9.19
N LEU A 170 -3.47 11.13 9.39
CA LEU A 170 -2.37 10.37 9.99
C LEU A 170 -2.16 10.63 11.47
N ALA A 171 -2.44 11.84 11.96
CA ALA A 171 -2.13 12.26 13.33
C ALA A 171 -3.28 12.03 14.32
N LYS A 172 -4.48 11.68 13.84
CA LYS A 172 -5.62 11.39 14.70
C LYS A 172 -5.42 10.07 15.44
N THR A 173 -5.52 10.09 16.78
CA THR A 173 -5.58 8.87 17.59
C THR A 173 -6.89 8.13 17.31
N LEU A 174 -6.77 6.86 16.96
CA LEU A 174 -7.89 5.99 16.62
C LEU A 174 -8.09 4.93 17.72
N PRO A 175 -9.34 4.60 18.07
CA PRO A 175 -9.63 3.61 19.10
C PRO A 175 -9.13 2.22 18.71
N LEU A 176 -9.13 1.92 17.41
CA LEU A 176 -8.69 0.66 16.83
C LEU A 176 -8.11 0.90 15.44
N ILE A 177 -6.97 0.27 15.16
CA ILE A 177 -6.41 0.07 13.83
C ILE A 177 -6.01 -1.40 13.73
N PHE A 178 -6.59 -2.12 12.78
CA PHE A 178 -6.26 -3.52 12.54
C PHE A 178 -5.65 -3.71 11.16
N LEU A 179 -4.40 -4.16 11.14
CA LEU A 179 -3.74 -4.65 9.93
C LEU A 179 -3.97 -6.17 9.88
N GLY A 180 -4.91 -6.62 9.06
CA GLY A 180 -5.24 -8.03 8.87
C GLY A 180 -4.71 -8.59 7.56
N LEU A 181 -3.45 -8.26 7.23
CA LEU A 181 -2.85 -8.58 5.93
C LEU A 181 -2.35 -10.02 5.93
N SER A 182 -2.68 -10.78 4.89
CA SER A 182 -2.21 -12.16 4.73
C SER A 182 -1.68 -12.39 3.31
N PRO A 183 -0.58 -13.15 3.16
CA PRO A 183 -0.06 -13.49 1.82
C PRO A 183 -1.11 -14.14 0.92
N GLU A 184 -1.98 -14.97 1.49
CA GLU A 184 -3.08 -15.65 0.77
C GLU A 184 -4.09 -14.67 0.14
N SER A 185 -4.30 -13.50 0.76
CA SER A 185 -5.19 -12.47 0.22
C SER A 185 -4.54 -11.56 -0.82
N GLY A 186 -3.22 -11.66 -0.99
CA GLY A 186 -2.45 -10.91 -1.99
C GLY A 186 -2.23 -9.42 -1.70
N ALA A 187 -2.84 -8.86 -0.65
CA ALA A 187 -2.63 -7.47 -0.25
C ALA A 187 -1.48 -7.37 0.77
N SER A 188 -0.34 -6.86 0.31
CA SER A 188 0.82 -6.57 1.14
C SER A 188 0.69 -5.24 1.90
N PHE A 189 1.67 -4.91 2.75
CA PHE A 189 1.71 -3.60 3.40
C PHE A 189 1.83 -2.45 2.38
N TYR A 190 2.51 -2.67 1.26
CA TYR A 190 2.57 -1.70 0.16
C TYR A 190 1.16 -1.44 -0.39
N ASP A 191 0.42 -2.50 -0.68
CA ASP A 191 -0.93 -2.41 -1.21
C ASP A 191 -1.88 -1.72 -0.21
N PHE A 192 -1.73 -2.01 1.09
CA PHE A 192 -2.47 -1.33 2.14
C PHE A 192 -2.23 0.18 2.15
N VAL A 193 -0.97 0.64 2.06
CA VAL A 193 -0.66 2.07 2.05
C VAL A 193 -1.25 2.73 0.81
N VAL A 194 -1.09 2.14 -0.37
CA VAL A 194 -1.64 2.68 -1.62
C VAL A 194 -3.18 2.69 -1.59
N TRP A 195 -3.80 1.62 -1.12
CA TRP A 195 -5.26 1.52 -0.92
C TRP A 195 -5.76 2.59 0.06
N PHE A 196 -5.06 2.79 1.17
CA PHE A 196 -5.41 3.80 2.16
C PHE A 196 -5.36 5.21 1.55
N VAL A 197 -4.28 5.54 0.84
CA VAL A 197 -4.13 6.81 0.12
C VAL A 197 -5.26 7.00 -0.89
N HIS A 198 -5.53 5.98 -1.71
CA HIS A 198 -6.58 6.01 -2.73
C HIS A 198 -7.98 6.21 -2.13
N THR A 199 -8.34 5.44 -1.10
CA THR A 199 -9.67 5.48 -0.48
C THR A 199 -9.92 6.75 0.33
N ARG A 200 -8.86 7.45 0.75
CA ARG A 200 -8.94 8.72 1.48
C ARG A 200 -8.64 9.96 0.63
N ASN A 201 -8.56 9.80 -0.70
CA ASN A 201 -8.29 10.90 -1.65
C ASN A 201 -6.95 11.62 -1.41
N GLY A 202 -5.93 10.88 -0.97
CA GLY A 202 -4.60 11.43 -0.72
C GLY A 202 -3.67 11.43 -1.92
N VAL A 203 -2.42 11.78 -1.63
CA VAL A 203 -1.30 11.73 -2.55
C VAL A 203 -0.16 10.92 -1.94
N LEU A 204 0.32 9.93 -2.70
CA LEU A 204 1.60 9.27 -2.47
C LEU A 204 2.61 9.92 -3.40
N ALA A 205 3.59 10.64 -2.84
CA ALA A 205 4.65 11.29 -3.59
C ALA A 205 6.01 10.68 -3.25
N TYR A 206 6.90 10.58 -4.23
CA TYR A 206 8.31 10.25 -4.07
C TYR A 206 9.15 11.49 -4.41
N ASP A 207 9.91 11.98 -3.44
CA ASP A 207 10.81 13.10 -3.60
C ASP A 207 12.18 12.58 -4.07
N TYR A 208 12.50 12.80 -5.35
CA TYR A 208 13.80 12.42 -5.94
C TYR A 208 14.97 13.27 -5.44
N THR A 209 14.73 14.41 -4.79
CA THR A 209 15.81 15.19 -4.17
C THR A 209 16.15 14.60 -2.81
N ALA A 210 15.14 14.34 -1.98
CA ALA A 210 15.30 13.76 -0.64
C ALA A 210 15.48 12.23 -0.66
N GLN A 211 15.16 11.56 -1.77
CA GLN A 211 15.14 10.11 -1.93
C GLN A 211 14.21 9.40 -0.91
N GLY A 212 12.99 9.92 -0.76
CA GLY A 212 12.01 9.44 0.24
C GLY A 212 10.56 9.70 -0.17
N TYR A 213 9.61 9.17 0.60
CA TYR A 213 8.18 9.30 0.30
C TYR A 213 7.50 10.33 1.18
N GLN A 214 6.35 10.80 0.68
CA GLN A 214 5.47 11.72 1.36
C GLN A 214 4.03 11.29 1.16
N LEU A 215 3.29 11.15 2.24
CA LEU A 215 1.83 11.07 2.22
C LEU A 215 1.26 12.46 2.45
N ARG A 216 0.42 12.95 1.52
CA ARG A 216 -0.10 14.32 1.53
C ARG A 216 -1.60 14.38 1.29
N ALA A 217 -2.23 15.45 1.78
CA ALA A 217 -3.63 15.76 1.45
C ALA A 217 -3.81 16.24 0.01
N ALA A 218 -2.80 16.89 -0.56
CA ALA A 218 -2.82 17.46 -1.91
C ALA A 218 -1.43 17.41 -2.55
N LYS A 219 -1.38 17.57 -3.88
CA LYS A 219 -0.12 17.62 -4.62
C LYS A 219 0.65 18.89 -4.27
N ASP A 220 1.97 18.79 -4.21
CA ASP A 220 2.80 19.94 -3.93
C ASP A 220 2.71 21.00 -5.06
N ALA A 221 2.56 22.25 -4.66
CA ALA A 221 2.44 23.42 -5.52
C ALA A 221 3.49 24.50 -5.21
N SER A 222 4.34 24.26 -4.21
CA SER A 222 5.39 25.16 -3.72
C SER A 222 6.66 25.24 -4.57
N PRO A 223 7.07 24.21 -5.36
CA PRO A 223 8.29 24.31 -6.14
C PRO A 223 8.27 25.46 -7.15
N THR A 224 9.42 26.06 -7.42
CA THR A 224 9.55 27.08 -8.47
C THR A 224 9.61 26.40 -9.84
N PRO A 225 8.77 26.79 -10.82
CA PRO A 225 8.79 26.18 -12.15
C PRO A 225 10.11 26.38 -12.90
N LEU A 226 10.65 25.31 -13.46
CA LEU A 226 11.80 25.32 -14.36
C LEU A 226 11.37 25.72 -15.77
N THR A 227 12.11 26.60 -16.43
CA THR A 227 11.81 26.97 -17.82
C THR A 227 12.44 25.97 -18.77
N LEU A 228 11.61 25.24 -19.52
CA LEU A 228 12.10 24.31 -20.54
C LEU A 228 12.60 25.07 -21.76
N ARG A 229 13.58 24.50 -22.46
CA ARG A 229 14.11 25.07 -23.71
C ARG A 229 13.43 24.40 -24.89
N ALA A 230 12.91 25.21 -25.82
CA ALA A 230 12.28 24.69 -27.03
C ALA A 230 13.23 23.82 -27.87
N ALA A 231 14.53 24.16 -27.88
CA ALA A 231 15.54 23.44 -28.67
C ALA A 231 15.81 22.01 -28.18
N ASP A 232 15.52 21.71 -26.90
CA ASP A 232 15.77 20.39 -26.30
C ASP A 232 14.58 19.42 -26.52
N VAL A 233 13.45 19.92 -27.06
CA VAL A 233 12.23 19.16 -27.30
C VAL A 233 12.07 18.91 -28.79
N ASP A 234 11.97 17.64 -29.15
CA ASP A 234 11.75 17.18 -30.53
C ASP A 234 10.27 17.31 -30.92
N ARG A 235 9.38 16.80 -30.06
CA ARG A 235 7.96 16.66 -30.37
C ARG A 235 7.10 16.88 -29.14
N VAL A 236 5.96 17.51 -29.38
CA VAL A 236 4.92 17.77 -28.38
C VAL A 236 3.64 17.08 -28.82
N SER A 237 3.00 16.34 -27.91
CA SER A 237 1.70 15.72 -28.13
C SER A 237 0.74 16.12 -27.01
N VAL A 238 -0.46 16.54 -27.37
CA VAL A 238 -1.55 16.78 -26.40
C VAL A 238 -2.34 15.49 -26.24
N VAL A 239 -2.46 15.01 -25.01
CA VAL A 239 -3.17 13.77 -24.69
C VAL A 239 -4.39 14.08 -23.84
N PHE A 240 -5.53 13.48 -24.18
CA PHE A 240 -6.78 13.63 -23.45
C PHE A 240 -7.07 12.33 -22.71
N PRO A 241 -6.92 12.30 -21.37
CA PRO A 241 -7.22 11.11 -20.60
C PRO A 241 -8.70 10.76 -20.56
N GLU A 242 -9.00 9.55 -20.11
CA GLU A 242 -10.36 9.12 -19.85
C GLU A 242 -11.07 10.05 -18.85
N VAL A 243 -12.31 10.41 -19.18
CA VAL A 243 -13.18 11.27 -18.39
C VAL A 243 -14.20 10.41 -17.65
N ALA A 244 -14.37 10.63 -16.36
CA ALA A 244 -15.42 9.96 -15.58
C ALA A 244 -16.82 10.29 -16.15
N ARG A 245 -17.58 9.25 -16.52
CA ARG A 245 -18.92 9.36 -17.12
C ARG A 245 -20.05 8.95 -16.18
N HIS A 246 -19.80 8.86 -14.89
CA HIS A 246 -20.78 8.46 -13.89
C HIS A 246 -21.06 9.59 -12.89
N ASP A 247 -22.29 9.60 -12.37
CA ASP A 247 -22.64 10.26 -11.11
C ASP A 247 -22.29 9.35 -9.91
N VAL A 248 -22.32 9.90 -8.70
CA VAL A 248 -22.18 9.12 -7.46
C VAL A 248 -23.43 9.28 -6.59
N ALA A 249 -23.86 8.22 -5.92
CA ALA A 249 -24.93 8.30 -4.93
C ALA A 249 -24.47 7.71 -3.59
N ILE A 250 -24.69 8.44 -2.49
CA ILE A 250 -24.50 7.96 -1.13
C ILE A 250 -25.83 7.43 -0.62
N LEU A 251 -25.86 6.14 -0.31
CA LEU A 251 -27.05 5.43 0.18
C LEU A 251 -26.82 5.01 1.62
N ASN A 252 -27.60 5.54 2.57
CA ASN A 252 -27.61 5.05 3.94
C ASN A 252 -28.82 4.14 4.16
N ALA A 253 -28.54 2.87 4.47
CA ALA A 253 -29.55 1.84 4.70
C ALA A 253 -29.93 1.68 6.19
N ALA A 254 -29.68 2.68 7.03
CA ALA A 254 -30.22 2.73 8.38
C ALA A 254 -31.74 2.96 8.32
N ALA A 255 -32.53 2.02 8.85
CA ALA A 255 -33.99 2.07 8.73
C ALA A 255 -34.62 3.27 9.46
N GLU A 256 -34.02 3.71 10.57
CA GLU A 256 -34.52 4.84 11.35
C GLU A 256 -34.13 6.20 10.75
N SER A 257 -33.10 6.24 9.88
CA SER A 257 -32.61 7.46 9.24
C SER A 257 -32.06 7.17 7.84
N PRO A 258 -32.91 6.70 6.90
CA PRO A 258 -32.46 6.38 5.56
C PRO A 258 -32.08 7.67 4.83
N LYS A 259 -30.99 7.62 4.04
CA LYS A 259 -30.56 8.74 3.21
C LYS A 259 -30.19 8.29 1.80
N ASN A 260 -30.50 9.14 0.83
CA ASN A 260 -30.06 9.01 -0.54
C ASN A 260 -29.60 10.39 -1.03
N GLN A 261 -28.29 10.55 -1.21
CA GLN A 261 -27.67 11.82 -1.58
C GLN A 261 -26.90 11.67 -2.89
N ALA A 262 -27.36 12.37 -3.93
CA ALA A 262 -26.70 12.40 -5.21
C ALA A 262 -25.53 13.40 -5.22
N ILE A 263 -24.46 13.04 -5.94
CA ILE A 263 -23.30 13.86 -6.25
C ILE A 263 -23.20 13.89 -7.77
N THR A 264 -23.51 15.05 -8.36
CA THR A 264 -23.60 15.22 -9.80
C THR A 264 -22.23 15.49 -10.41
N ASN A 265 -21.94 14.82 -11.51
CA ASN A 265 -20.80 15.09 -12.38
C ASN A 265 -21.30 15.69 -13.69
N ALA A 266 -20.83 16.91 -14.02
CA ALA A 266 -21.22 17.62 -15.24
C ALA A 266 -20.88 16.85 -16.53
N GLN A 267 -19.98 15.88 -16.47
CA GLN A 267 -19.56 15.04 -17.60
C GLN A 267 -20.24 13.66 -17.61
N ALA A 268 -21.16 13.39 -16.67
CA ALA A 268 -21.84 12.12 -16.55
C ALA A 268 -22.81 11.83 -17.70
N VAL A 269 -22.95 10.55 -18.03
CA VAL A 269 -23.97 10.05 -18.95
C VAL A 269 -25.19 9.63 -18.12
N THR A 270 -26.38 10.07 -18.53
CA THR A 270 -27.63 9.75 -17.85
C THR A 270 -27.78 8.25 -17.62
N GLY A 271 -28.04 7.86 -16.36
CA GLY A 271 -28.24 6.47 -15.96
C GLY A 271 -26.98 5.72 -15.55
N VAL A 272 -25.77 6.27 -15.79
CA VAL A 272 -24.51 5.66 -15.34
C VAL A 272 -24.14 6.25 -13.98
N ARG A 273 -24.07 5.42 -12.94
CA ARG A 273 -23.74 5.87 -11.58
C ARG A 273 -22.91 4.86 -10.79
N GLN A 274 -22.23 5.34 -9.77
CA GLN A 274 -21.57 4.54 -8.75
C GLN A 274 -22.25 4.76 -7.40
N ASP A 275 -22.78 3.68 -6.81
CA ASP A 275 -23.49 3.74 -5.54
C ASP A 275 -22.54 3.35 -4.40
N VAL A 276 -22.50 4.18 -3.36
CA VAL A 276 -21.78 3.94 -2.12
C VAL A 276 -22.79 3.64 -1.03
N LEU A 277 -22.86 2.37 -0.64
CA LEU A 277 -23.78 1.90 0.40
C LEU A 277 -23.12 1.99 1.78
N LEU A 278 -23.81 2.63 2.71
CA LEU A 278 -23.49 2.71 4.13
C LEU A 278 -24.64 2.12 4.94
N ARG A 279 -24.33 1.74 6.17
CA ARG A 279 -25.33 1.50 7.22
C ARG A 279 -24.79 2.07 8.52
N THR A 280 -25.29 3.23 8.90
CA THR A 280 -24.90 3.92 10.14
C THR A 280 -26.05 4.80 10.62
N ASP A 281 -26.24 4.86 11.92
CA ASP A 281 -27.22 5.75 12.57
C ASP A 281 -26.58 7.13 12.86
N ILE A 282 -25.28 7.28 12.60
CA ILE A 282 -24.52 8.52 12.80
C ILE A 282 -24.66 9.39 11.54
N ALA A 283 -25.38 10.51 11.64
CA ALA A 283 -25.59 11.43 10.52
C ALA A 283 -24.27 12.02 9.96
N ASP A 284 -23.31 12.30 10.85
CA ASP A 284 -22.00 12.86 10.49
C ASP A 284 -21.16 11.89 9.64
N ASP A 285 -21.29 10.57 9.85
CA ASP A 285 -20.62 9.57 9.01
C ASP A 285 -21.11 9.64 7.56
N VAL A 286 -22.43 9.85 7.37
CA VAL A 286 -23.03 9.98 6.03
C VAL A 286 -22.50 11.25 5.35
N GLN A 287 -22.47 12.37 6.08
CA GLN A 287 -21.96 13.64 5.56
C GLN A 287 -20.45 13.57 5.25
N ALA A 288 -19.66 12.97 6.14
CA ALA A 288 -18.24 12.75 5.91
C ALA A 288 -17.99 11.91 4.66
N ARG A 289 -18.81 10.87 4.42
CA ARG A 289 -18.70 10.08 3.19
C ARG A 289 -19.09 10.87 1.95
N ALA A 290 -20.16 11.68 2.01
CA ALA A 290 -20.55 12.53 0.89
C ALA A 290 -19.45 13.55 0.52
N THR A 291 -18.83 14.18 1.51
CA THR A 291 -17.67 15.07 1.31
C THR A 291 -16.51 14.34 0.66
N LEU A 292 -16.18 13.13 1.13
CA LEU A 292 -15.10 12.32 0.58
C LEU A 292 -15.35 11.95 -0.88
N GLU A 293 -16.52 11.42 -1.22
CA GLU A 293 -16.82 11.00 -2.60
C GLU A 293 -16.92 12.18 -3.55
N THR A 294 -17.42 13.33 -3.08
CA THR A 294 -17.38 14.58 -3.86
C THR A 294 -15.94 14.95 -4.19
N ALA A 295 -15.02 14.82 -3.21
CA ALA A 295 -13.62 15.13 -3.43
C ALA A 295 -12.89 14.09 -4.29
N ARG A 296 -13.35 12.82 -4.33
CA ARG A 296 -12.79 11.75 -5.18
C ARG A 296 -13.25 11.85 -6.64
N LEU A 297 -14.42 12.41 -6.89
CA LEU A 297 -14.98 12.62 -8.23
C LEU A 297 -14.24 13.75 -8.95
N LYS A 298 -13.08 13.43 -9.52
CA LYS A 298 -12.18 14.36 -10.21
C LYS A 298 -12.22 14.14 -11.72
N VAL A 299 -12.45 15.20 -12.48
CA VAL A 299 -12.35 15.18 -13.94
C VAL A 299 -10.90 15.47 -14.34
N ARG A 300 -10.30 14.58 -15.12
CA ARG A 300 -8.93 14.75 -15.62
C ARG A 300 -8.89 15.79 -16.73
N GLY A 301 -7.93 16.70 -16.64
CA GLY A 301 -7.60 17.67 -17.69
C GLY A 301 -6.73 17.06 -18.79
N LEU A 302 -6.40 17.88 -19.79
CA LEU A 302 -5.41 17.52 -20.80
C LEU A 302 -4.04 17.28 -20.16
N GLU A 303 -3.26 16.43 -20.81
CA GLU A 303 -1.86 16.15 -20.53
C GLU A 303 -1.00 16.55 -21.73
N VAL A 304 0.28 16.81 -21.48
CA VAL A 304 1.25 17.13 -22.53
C VAL A 304 2.38 16.11 -22.46
N GLU A 305 2.63 15.42 -23.56
CA GLU A 305 3.74 14.49 -23.69
C GLU A 305 4.84 15.14 -24.52
N LEU A 306 6.06 15.15 -23.98
CA LEU A 306 7.25 15.66 -24.64
C LEU A 306 8.15 14.49 -25.03
N THR A 307 8.55 14.45 -26.29
CA THR A 307 9.69 13.65 -26.75
C THR A 307 10.89 14.57 -26.89
N TRP A 308 12.01 14.17 -26.30
CA TRP A 308 13.21 15.00 -26.24
C TRP A 308 14.20 14.61 -27.35
N ASN A 309 14.97 15.58 -27.84
CA ASN A 309 16.11 15.35 -28.74
C ASN A 309 17.47 15.54 -28.03
N ARG A 310 17.44 15.83 -26.72
CA ARG A 310 18.61 16.06 -25.88
C ARG A 310 18.29 15.80 -24.41
N PHE A 311 19.28 15.39 -23.60
CA PHE A 311 19.11 15.38 -22.15
C PHE A 311 19.18 16.81 -21.59
N PRO A 312 18.23 17.23 -20.73
CA PRO A 312 18.12 18.61 -20.27
C PRO A 312 19.32 19.04 -19.43
N ALA A 313 19.75 20.29 -19.59
CA ALA A 313 20.89 20.83 -18.84
C ALA A 313 20.58 20.93 -17.32
N VAL A 314 19.36 21.37 -16.99
CA VAL A 314 18.84 21.31 -15.62
C VAL A 314 18.00 20.04 -15.52
N ALA A 315 18.56 19.03 -14.86
CA ALA A 315 17.86 17.79 -14.57
C ALA A 315 16.62 18.05 -13.70
N PHE A 316 15.56 17.29 -13.97
CA PHE A 316 14.32 17.31 -13.20
C PHE A 316 13.75 15.89 -13.15
N ALA A 317 12.80 15.68 -12.23
CA ALA A 317 12.16 14.41 -11.99
C ALA A 317 10.64 14.60 -11.82
N PRO A 318 9.82 13.53 -11.79
CA PRO A 318 8.42 13.64 -11.42
C PRO A 318 8.21 14.44 -10.13
N GLY A 319 7.15 15.25 -10.11
CA GLY A 319 6.87 16.22 -9.05
C GLY A 319 7.40 17.63 -9.32
N ALA A 320 8.43 17.79 -10.16
CA ALA A 320 8.94 19.11 -10.55
C ALA A 320 7.89 19.92 -11.32
N LEU A 321 7.89 21.24 -11.12
CA LEU A 321 7.10 22.16 -11.94
C LEU A 321 7.93 22.68 -13.10
N VAL A 322 7.30 22.85 -14.26
CA VAL A 322 7.92 23.31 -15.50
C VAL A 322 7.04 24.34 -16.21
N LYS A 323 7.69 25.28 -16.89
CA LYS A 323 7.09 26.20 -17.86
C LYS A 323 7.46 25.76 -19.26
N LEU A 324 6.46 25.67 -20.11
CA LEU A 324 6.65 25.32 -21.51
C LEU A 324 7.15 26.54 -22.29
N PRO A 325 7.96 26.35 -23.34
CA PRO A 325 8.40 27.44 -24.19
C PRO A 325 7.21 28.13 -24.86
N ASP A 326 7.18 29.46 -24.81
CA ASP A 326 6.19 30.27 -25.52
C ASP A 326 6.68 30.59 -26.94
N THR A 327 6.50 29.63 -27.85
CA THR A 327 6.78 29.83 -29.28
C THR A 327 5.54 29.52 -30.10
N ALA A 328 5.44 30.14 -31.28
CA ALA A 328 4.27 30.01 -32.17
C ALA A 328 3.89 28.54 -32.46
N GLY A 329 4.86 27.63 -32.55
CA GLY A 329 4.61 26.21 -32.79
C GLY A 329 3.91 25.51 -31.62
N TRP A 330 4.22 25.88 -30.38
CA TRP A 330 3.58 25.31 -29.19
C TRP A 330 2.16 25.84 -29.02
N THR A 331 1.94 27.12 -29.28
CA THR A 331 0.61 27.73 -29.29
C THR A 331 -0.28 27.11 -30.36
N ALA A 332 0.24 26.89 -31.57
CA ALA A 332 -0.49 26.26 -32.67
C ALA A 332 -0.91 24.81 -32.36
N ALA A 333 -0.13 24.08 -31.53
CA ALA A 333 -0.46 22.74 -31.07
C ALA A 333 -1.57 22.70 -30.00
N GLY A 334 -2.15 23.85 -29.62
CA GLY A 334 -3.20 23.94 -28.60
C GLY A 334 -2.70 23.73 -27.17
N VAL A 335 -1.39 23.83 -26.96
CA VAL A 335 -0.78 23.68 -25.64
C VAL A 335 -0.95 24.99 -24.86
N PRO A 336 -1.46 24.96 -23.61
CA PRO A 336 -1.64 26.18 -22.82
C PRO A 336 -0.30 26.62 -22.20
N VAL A 337 0.59 27.19 -23.03
CA VAL A 337 1.97 27.58 -22.68
C VAL A 337 2.07 28.61 -21.55
N THR A 338 1.00 29.36 -21.27
CA THR A 338 0.93 30.31 -20.15
C THR A 338 0.69 29.66 -18.80
N GLN A 339 0.40 28.36 -18.76
CA GLN A 339 0.15 27.60 -17.54
C GLN A 339 1.41 26.86 -17.09
N ASP A 340 1.57 26.74 -15.77
CA ASP A 340 2.59 25.87 -15.19
C ASP A 340 2.13 24.41 -15.26
N PHE A 341 3.09 23.52 -15.52
CA PHE A 341 2.87 22.09 -15.59
C PHE A 341 3.67 21.36 -14.52
N ARG A 342 3.18 20.21 -14.07
CA ARG A 342 3.89 19.26 -13.21
C ARG A 342 4.37 18.08 -14.05
N VAL A 343 5.62 17.69 -13.87
CA VAL A 343 6.15 16.43 -14.43
C VAL A 343 5.48 15.28 -13.69
N ARG A 344 4.68 14.48 -14.39
CA ARG A 344 3.96 13.33 -13.82
C ARG A 344 4.75 12.04 -13.93
N ARG A 345 5.37 11.83 -15.10
CA ARG A 345 6.13 10.61 -15.42
C ARG A 345 7.29 10.97 -16.33
N MET A 346 8.38 10.22 -16.20
CA MET A 346 9.53 10.27 -17.08
C MET A 346 9.95 8.85 -17.44
N HIS A 347 10.19 8.63 -18.73
CA HIS A 347 10.79 7.40 -19.22
C HIS A 347 12.05 7.73 -20.02
N LEU A 348 13.17 7.16 -19.58
CA LEU A 348 14.50 7.37 -20.15
C LEU A 348 15.15 6.03 -20.41
N ARG A 349 15.59 5.82 -21.64
CA ARG A 349 16.35 4.65 -22.05
C ARG A 349 17.60 5.10 -22.79
N ALA A 350 18.73 4.49 -22.46
CA ALA A 350 20.02 4.73 -23.10
C ALA A 350 20.63 3.39 -23.48
N ASP A 351 20.82 3.19 -24.77
CA ASP A 351 21.49 2.02 -25.34
C ASP A 351 22.86 2.43 -25.91
N PRO A 352 23.83 1.50 -26.09
CA PRO A 352 25.06 1.78 -26.80
C PRO A 352 24.77 2.32 -28.21
N LEU A 353 25.56 3.29 -28.68
CA LEU A 353 25.44 3.74 -30.08
C LEU A 353 25.66 2.56 -31.05
N PRO A 354 24.85 2.47 -32.13
CA PRO A 354 25.16 1.59 -33.25
C PRO A 354 26.55 1.93 -33.79
N VAL A 355 27.32 0.90 -34.14
CA VAL A 355 28.59 1.10 -34.84
C VAL A 355 28.24 1.54 -36.27
N GLU A 356 28.76 2.68 -36.72
CA GLU A 356 28.63 3.06 -38.13
C GLU A 356 29.41 2.08 -39.01
N GLU A 357 28.79 1.56 -40.07
CA GLU A 357 29.47 0.77 -41.11
C GLU A 357 30.59 1.62 -41.71
N GLY A 358 31.85 1.28 -41.40
CA GLY A 358 33.03 1.96 -41.96
C GLY A 358 34.14 2.27 -40.95
N GLU A 359 33.87 2.25 -39.64
CA GLU A 359 34.92 2.32 -38.61
C GLU A 359 35.47 0.92 -38.29
N ILE A 360 36.02 0.22 -39.28
CA ILE A 360 36.93 -0.91 -39.04
C ILE A 360 38.23 -0.28 -38.53
N PRO A 361 38.76 -0.66 -37.35
CA PRO A 361 40.09 -0.21 -36.94
C PRO A 361 41.09 -0.65 -37.99
N ALA A 362 41.85 0.28 -38.56
CA ALA A 362 43.04 -0.03 -39.34
C ALA A 362 44.00 -0.81 -38.41
N GLY A 363 43.97 -2.14 -38.49
CA GLY A 363 44.76 -3.04 -37.66
C GLY A 363 44.12 -4.39 -37.28
N GLY A 364 42.85 -4.63 -37.57
CA GLY A 364 42.26 -5.97 -37.45
C GLY A 364 42.36 -6.73 -38.77
N GLU A 365 43.22 -7.76 -38.85
CA GLU A 365 43.22 -8.66 -40.00
C GLU A 365 41.82 -9.26 -40.19
N ALA A 366 41.30 -9.14 -41.41
CA ALA A 366 40.05 -9.76 -41.81
C ALA A 366 40.18 -11.29 -41.70
N SER A 367 39.62 -11.87 -40.65
CA SER A 367 39.39 -13.31 -40.59
C SER A 367 38.35 -13.67 -41.66
N GLY A 368 38.70 -14.65 -42.51
CA GLY A 368 38.07 -15.01 -43.78
C GLY A 368 36.56 -15.30 -43.80
N PRO A 369 36.01 -15.71 -44.97
CA PRO A 369 34.57 -15.77 -45.20
C PRO A 369 33.93 -16.84 -44.31
N GLY A 370 33.23 -16.38 -43.27
CA GLY A 370 32.65 -17.20 -42.19
C GLY A 370 32.87 -16.66 -40.77
N GLY A 371 33.54 -15.51 -40.60
CA GLY A 371 33.93 -14.95 -39.30
C GLY A 371 32.80 -14.35 -38.46
N GLU A 372 32.79 -14.74 -37.18
CA GLU A 372 32.00 -14.16 -36.09
C GLU A 372 32.24 -12.65 -35.95
N GLU A 373 31.19 -11.93 -35.54
CA GLU A 373 31.19 -10.49 -35.27
C GLU A 373 32.39 -10.09 -34.40
N PRO A 374 33.23 -9.12 -34.83
CA PRO A 374 34.37 -8.68 -34.03
C PRO A 374 33.86 -8.07 -32.71
N THR A 375 34.37 -8.59 -31.59
CA THR A 375 33.98 -8.21 -30.23
C THR A 375 34.08 -6.70 -30.02
N ARG A 376 32.88 -6.10 -29.85
CA ARG A 376 32.61 -4.66 -29.73
C ARG A 376 33.40 -3.98 -28.61
N ARG A 377 34.30 -3.09 -28.99
CA ARG A 377 34.88 -2.08 -28.10
C ARG A 377 34.16 -0.73 -28.34
N PRO A 378 33.14 -0.32 -27.55
CA PRO A 378 32.74 1.08 -27.56
C PRO A 378 33.91 1.96 -27.13
N LYS A 379 34.18 3.03 -27.89
CA LYS A 379 35.20 4.04 -27.59
C LYS A 379 34.87 4.75 -26.25
N PRO A 380 35.88 5.19 -25.47
CA PRO A 380 35.72 5.72 -24.11
C PRO A 380 35.22 7.18 -24.04
N GLU A 381 34.24 7.53 -24.86
CA GLU A 381 33.41 8.71 -24.64
C GLU A 381 31.97 8.22 -24.67
N SER A 382 31.36 7.97 -23.49
CA SER A 382 30.05 7.31 -23.35
C SER A 382 28.94 8.10 -24.05
N ARG A 383 28.83 7.88 -25.36
CA ARG A 383 27.75 8.36 -26.20
C ARG A 383 26.70 7.27 -26.23
N TYR A 384 25.47 7.64 -25.92
CA TYR A 384 24.33 6.75 -25.90
C TYR A 384 23.38 7.11 -27.04
N LEU A 385 22.68 6.10 -27.54
CA LEU A 385 21.43 6.32 -28.23
C LEU A 385 20.33 6.43 -27.17
N ILE A 386 19.81 7.65 -26.97
CA ILE A 386 18.87 7.97 -25.90
C ILE A 386 17.46 8.13 -26.44
N SER A 387 16.49 7.44 -25.83
CA SER A 387 15.08 7.73 -25.95
C SER A 387 14.59 8.34 -24.65
N PHE A 388 14.11 9.58 -24.70
CA PHE A 388 13.65 10.30 -23.51
C PHE A 388 12.27 10.90 -23.75
N THR A 389 11.34 10.58 -22.86
CA THR A 389 9.97 11.10 -22.87
C THR A 389 9.53 11.54 -21.48
N THR A 390 8.71 12.59 -21.43
CA THR A 390 8.11 13.08 -20.19
C THR A 390 6.64 13.37 -20.39
N ARG A 391 5.82 13.01 -19.40
CA ARG A 391 4.40 13.32 -19.38
C ARG A 391 4.11 14.36 -18.33
N LEU A 392 3.38 15.39 -18.74
CA LEU A 392 3.08 16.57 -17.96
C LEU A 392 1.57 16.68 -17.74
N GLU A 393 1.20 17.18 -16.58
CA GLU A 393 -0.17 17.58 -16.23
C GLU A 393 -0.17 19.05 -15.81
N LYS A 394 -1.32 19.71 -15.82
CA LYS A 394 -1.42 21.08 -15.31
C LYS A 394 -1.09 21.11 -13.82
N LYS A 395 -0.48 22.20 -13.33
CA LYS A 395 -0.22 22.40 -11.88
C LYS A 395 -1.49 22.20 -11.04
N ALA A 396 -2.63 22.68 -11.55
CA ALA A 396 -3.95 22.60 -10.93
C ALA A 396 -4.64 21.23 -11.05
N GLU A 397 -4.04 20.23 -11.71
CA GLU A 397 -4.60 18.88 -11.83
C GLU A 397 -4.73 18.22 -10.45
N LEU A 398 -5.96 17.89 -10.07
CA LEU A 398 -6.29 17.31 -8.77
C LEU A 398 -6.23 15.78 -8.78
N HIS A 399 -6.38 15.14 -9.94
CA HIS A 399 -6.38 13.69 -10.07
C HIS A 399 -4.99 13.13 -9.76
N THR A 400 -4.90 12.24 -8.78
CA THR A 400 -3.64 11.61 -8.38
C THR A 400 -3.51 10.25 -9.05
N ASP A 401 -2.38 10.04 -9.71
CA ASP A 401 -1.99 8.72 -10.20
C ASP A 401 -1.33 7.93 -9.08
N LEU A 402 -1.71 6.65 -8.94
CA LEU A 402 -1.20 5.75 -7.92
C LEU A 402 -0.75 4.45 -8.58
N PRO A 403 0.23 3.73 -8.01
CA PRO A 403 0.60 2.42 -8.52
C PRO A 403 -0.58 1.46 -8.39
N PRO A 404 -0.64 0.40 -9.24
CA PRO A 404 -1.65 -0.63 -9.08
C PRO A 404 -1.49 -1.33 -7.74
N PHE A 405 -2.61 -1.68 -7.10
CA PHE A 405 -2.63 -2.30 -5.78
C PHE A 405 -3.77 -3.32 -5.64
N THR A 406 -3.60 -4.25 -4.72
CA THR A 406 -4.66 -5.18 -4.28
C THR A 406 -5.34 -4.64 -3.02
N ALA A 407 -6.66 -4.39 -3.06
CA ALA A 407 -7.38 -3.93 -1.88
C ALA A 407 -7.34 -4.99 -0.75
N PRO A 408 -6.98 -4.62 0.50
CA PRO A 408 -7.03 -5.53 1.63
C PRO A 408 -8.44 -6.08 1.87
N VAL A 409 -8.51 -7.36 2.26
CA VAL A 409 -9.79 -8.04 2.53
C VAL A 409 -10.11 -7.99 4.02
N PHE A 410 -11.25 -7.41 4.33
CA PHE A 410 -11.83 -7.33 5.67
C PHE A 410 -13.31 -7.78 5.65
N PRO A 411 -13.87 -8.18 6.80
CA PRO A 411 -13.22 -8.33 8.10
C PRO A 411 -12.39 -9.61 8.23
N ARG A 412 -11.55 -9.69 9.28
CA ARG A 412 -11.01 -10.95 9.81
C ARG A 412 -11.71 -11.31 11.11
N PHE A 413 -11.78 -12.60 11.43
CA PHE A 413 -12.46 -13.07 12.63
C PHE A 413 -11.47 -13.53 13.69
N VAL A 414 -11.67 -13.10 14.93
CA VAL A 414 -10.86 -13.51 16.08
C VAL A 414 -11.77 -13.81 17.27
N GLU A 415 -11.30 -14.66 18.18
CA GLU A 415 -12.00 -14.89 19.45
C GLU A 415 -11.64 -13.83 20.48
N GLY A 416 -12.65 -13.39 21.23
CA GLY A 416 -12.52 -12.44 22.32
C GLY A 416 -13.29 -12.87 23.55
N LEU A 417 -13.03 -12.16 24.66
CA LEU A 417 -13.72 -12.33 25.94
C LEU A 417 -14.38 -11.02 26.33
N ILE A 418 -15.68 -11.06 26.64
CA ILE A 418 -16.40 -9.88 27.13
C ILE A 418 -15.80 -9.41 28.46
N VAL A 419 -15.65 -8.09 28.59
CA VAL A 419 -15.20 -7.41 29.80
C VAL A 419 -16.37 -6.66 30.41
N SER A 420 -16.52 -6.77 31.73
CA SER A 420 -17.44 -5.99 32.55
C SER A 420 -16.76 -5.72 33.88
N GLU A 421 -16.80 -4.47 34.36
CA GLU A 421 -16.25 -4.10 35.66
C GLU A 421 -17.29 -4.22 36.79
N VAL A 422 -18.55 -4.56 36.48
CA VAL A 422 -19.65 -4.71 37.45
C VAL A 422 -19.57 -6.04 38.20
N GLY A 423 -19.71 -6.04 39.52
CA GLY A 423 -19.77 -7.25 40.35
C GLY A 423 -18.45 -7.99 40.50
N GLU A 424 -18.46 -9.14 41.17
CA GLU A 424 -17.25 -9.93 41.44
C GLU A 424 -16.69 -10.60 40.17
N LYS A 425 -15.47 -11.16 40.26
CA LYS A 425 -14.80 -11.82 39.13
C LYS A 425 -15.60 -13.02 38.59
N LYS A 426 -16.29 -13.75 39.47
CA LYS A 426 -17.12 -14.92 39.11
C LYS A 426 -18.50 -14.55 38.58
N ASP A 427 -18.91 -13.30 38.75
CA ASP A 427 -20.26 -12.88 38.37
C ASP A 427 -20.36 -12.69 36.85
N GLU A 428 -21.32 -13.37 36.25
CA GLU A 428 -21.77 -13.22 34.87
C GLU A 428 -22.59 -11.91 34.75
N THR A 429 -21.93 -10.76 34.89
CA THR A 429 -22.53 -9.44 34.69
C THR A 429 -22.28 -8.93 33.27
N TRP A 430 -22.92 -7.83 32.89
CA TRP A 430 -22.67 -7.14 31.63
C TRP A 430 -22.65 -5.64 31.90
N GLN A 431 -22.04 -4.88 30.99
CA GLN A 431 -21.94 -3.44 31.08
C GLN A 431 -21.98 -2.84 29.68
N ALA A 432 -22.82 -1.82 29.50
CA ALA A 432 -22.82 -0.98 28.31
C ALA A 432 -21.96 0.25 28.56
N TYR A 433 -21.19 0.65 27.55
CA TYR A 433 -20.43 1.90 27.54
C TYR A 433 -21.00 2.76 26.43
N THR A 434 -21.69 3.83 26.82
CA THR A 434 -22.29 4.80 25.91
C THR A 434 -21.23 5.82 25.49
N ASP A 435 -21.06 6.00 24.18
CA ASP A 435 -20.20 7.04 23.62
C ASP A 435 -20.91 8.40 23.67
N GLU A 436 -20.30 9.41 24.30
CA GLU A 436 -20.95 10.71 24.52
C GLU A 436 -21.24 11.47 23.22
N ALA A 437 -20.44 11.27 22.16
CA ALA A 437 -20.59 11.99 20.90
C ALA A 437 -21.68 11.38 20.00
N THR A 438 -21.81 10.05 20.02
CA THR A 438 -22.70 9.30 19.13
C THR A 438 -23.92 8.73 19.83
N SER A 439 -23.93 8.72 21.16
CA SER A 439 -24.93 8.05 22.02
C SER A 439 -25.09 6.56 21.74
N LEU A 440 -24.10 5.93 21.09
CA LEU A 440 -24.12 4.50 20.80
C LEU A 440 -23.53 3.71 21.95
N ASP A 441 -24.20 2.63 22.31
CA ASP A 441 -23.72 1.69 23.31
C ASP A 441 -22.72 0.70 22.72
N SER A 442 -21.74 0.32 23.52
CA SER A 442 -20.71 -0.66 23.17
C SER A 442 -20.43 -1.65 24.29
N TYR A 443 -19.88 -2.81 23.92
CA TYR A 443 -19.21 -3.73 24.82
C TYR A 443 -17.71 -3.51 24.77
N LYS A 444 -17.02 -3.76 25.89
CA LYS A 444 -15.57 -4.00 25.89
C LYS A 444 -15.27 -5.47 25.64
N VAL A 445 -14.35 -5.74 24.72
CA VAL A 445 -13.88 -7.09 24.42
C VAL A 445 -12.37 -7.15 24.52
N LYS A 446 -11.88 -8.07 25.33
CA LYS A 446 -10.46 -8.40 25.45
C LYS A 446 -10.09 -9.39 24.35
N LEU A 447 -9.01 -9.13 23.62
CA LEU A 447 -8.53 -9.98 22.53
C LEU A 447 -7.21 -10.67 22.92
N PRO A 448 -7.24 -11.94 23.39
CA PRO A 448 -6.05 -12.62 23.91
C PRO A 448 -4.90 -12.71 22.90
N LEU A 449 -5.20 -12.94 21.62
CA LEU A 449 -4.19 -13.02 20.55
C LEU A 449 -3.30 -11.78 20.48
N PHE A 450 -3.86 -10.61 20.74
CA PHE A 450 -3.17 -9.32 20.62
C PHE A 450 -2.75 -8.79 21.99
N ALA A 451 -2.08 -9.64 22.78
CA ALA A 451 -1.59 -9.32 24.11
C ALA A 451 -2.68 -8.78 25.06
N ASN A 452 -3.90 -9.32 24.97
CA ASN A 452 -5.06 -8.90 25.77
C ASN A 452 -5.46 -7.43 25.58
N GLN A 453 -5.16 -6.81 24.43
CA GLN A 453 -5.70 -5.50 24.08
C GLN A 453 -7.24 -5.51 24.18
N ILE A 454 -7.80 -4.41 24.69
CA ILE A 454 -9.25 -4.25 24.88
C ILE A 454 -9.75 -3.28 23.81
N ILE A 455 -10.79 -3.70 23.11
CA ILE A 455 -11.45 -2.91 22.08
C ILE A 455 -12.91 -2.69 22.44
N GLN A 456 -13.52 -1.67 21.85
CA GLN A 456 -14.97 -1.45 21.93
C GLN A 456 -15.63 -2.02 20.67
N VAL A 457 -16.73 -2.73 20.85
CA VAL A 457 -17.60 -3.21 19.76
C VAL A 457 -19.02 -2.71 20.01
N PRO A 458 -19.74 -2.21 19.00
CA PRO A 458 -21.10 -1.73 19.18
C PRO A 458 -22.01 -2.80 19.77
N PHE A 459 -22.93 -2.40 20.63
CA PHE A 459 -23.99 -3.25 21.11
C PHE A 459 -24.93 -3.56 19.95
N ASN A 460 -25.06 -4.83 19.60
CA ASN A 460 -25.86 -5.25 18.44
C ASN A 460 -27.06 -6.08 18.88
N ALA A 461 -28.24 -5.48 18.83
CA ALA A 461 -29.51 -6.14 19.17
C ALA A 461 -29.81 -7.34 18.26
N ASN A 462 -29.27 -7.39 17.03
CA ASN A 462 -29.50 -8.48 16.07
C ASN A 462 -28.91 -9.83 16.51
N LEU A 463 -28.15 -9.86 17.60
CA LEU A 463 -27.62 -11.09 18.20
C LEU A 463 -28.57 -11.70 19.23
N GLN A 464 -29.69 -11.04 19.51
CA GLN A 464 -30.69 -11.47 20.47
C GLN A 464 -32.07 -11.50 19.78
N PRO A 465 -32.97 -12.40 20.18
CA PRO A 465 -34.37 -12.26 19.81
C PRO A 465 -34.89 -10.97 20.44
N GLY A 466 -35.49 -10.06 19.65
CA GLY A 466 -35.95 -8.73 20.13
C GLY A 466 -36.99 -8.74 21.27
N HIS A 467 -37.36 -9.91 21.77
CA HIS A 467 -38.27 -10.14 22.89
C HIS A 467 -37.54 -10.46 24.21
N PHE A 468 -36.26 -10.85 24.15
CA PHE A 468 -35.46 -11.19 25.34
C PHE A 468 -34.13 -10.44 25.34
N TYR A 469 -33.80 -9.85 26.48
CA TYR A 469 -32.54 -9.16 26.67
C TYR A 469 -31.50 -10.09 27.30
N PHE A 470 -30.70 -10.74 26.46
CA PHE A 470 -29.59 -11.63 26.84
C PHE A 470 -28.26 -11.03 26.37
N PRO A 471 -27.71 -10.06 27.11
CA PRO A 471 -26.46 -9.41 26.75
C PRO A 471 -25.30 -10.40 26.78
N ALA A 472 -24.21 -10.03 26.11
CA ALA A 472 -22.97 -10.79 26.23
C ALA A 472 -22.41 -10.57 27.64
N TYR A 473 -22.30 -11.65 28.42
CA TYR A 473 -21.88 -11.60 29.83
C TYR A 473 -20.35 -11.65 29.99
N LYS A 474 -19.85 -11.13 31.11
CA LYS A 474 -18.45 -11.13 31.52
C LYS A 474 -17.81 -12.51 31.30
N GLY A 475 -16.68 -12.54 30.59
CA GLY A 475 -15.96 -13.78 30.32
C GLY A 475 -16.57 -14.66 29.23
N ALA A 476 -17.73 -14.32 28.66
CA ALA A 476 -18.28 -15.06 27.53
C ALA A 476 -17.31 -15.01 26.35
N ARG A 477 -17.06 -16.18 25.74
CA ARG A 477 -16.30 -16.28 24.49
C ARG A 477 -17.18 -15.86 23.32
N VAL A 478 -16.66 -14.92 22.55
CA VAL A 478 -17.35 -14.30 21.42
C VAL A 478 -16.47 -14.32 20.19
N LEU A 479 -17.10 -14.45 19.03
CA LEU A 479 -16.45 -14.22 17.75
C LEU A 479 -16.55 -12.73 17.42
N VAL A 480 -15.42 -12.07 17.22
CA VAL A 480 -15.32 -10.67 16.85
C VAL A 480 -14.87 -10.56 15.40
N ALA A 481 -15.54 -9.73 14.63
CA ALA A 481 -15.08 -9.31 13.32
C ALA A 481 -14.26 -8.02 13.46
N LEU A 482 -13.03 -8.04 12.95
CA LEU A 482 -12.11 -6.90 12.89
C LEU A 482 -11.98 -6.43 11.44
N ASP A 483 -12.38 -5.19 11.21
CA ASP A 483 -12.14 -4.42 9.99
C ASP A 483 -11.04 -3.39 10.27
N PHE A 484 -10.55 -2.68 9.25
CA PHE A 484 -9.40 -1.78 9.37
C PHE A 484 -9.53 -0.79 10.54
N LEU A 485 -10.67 -0.12 10.69
CA LEU A 485 -10.93 0.89 11.73
C LEU A 485 -12.17 0.60 12.58
N ARG A 486 -12.77 -0.58 12.43
CA ARG A 486 -14.06 -0.93 13.02
C ARG A 486 -14.03 -2.37 13.51
N ALA A 487 -14.84 -2.67 14.51
CA ALA A 487 -15.04 -4.03 14.97
C ALA A 487 -16.49 -4.23 15.37
N TRP A 488 -16.99 -5.47 15.27
CA TRP A 488 -18.32 -5.81 15.76
C TRP A 488 -18.36 -7.24 16.29
N LEU A 489 -19.27 -7.46 17.23
CA LEU A 489 -19.57 -8.81 17.72
C LEU A 489 -20.32 -9.58 16.64
N LYS A 490 -19.80 -10.72 16.22
CA LYS A 490 -20.41 -11.58 15.19
C LYS A 490 -21.36 -12.61 15.78
N ARG A 491 -20.98 -13.26 16.89
CA ARG A 491 -21.80 -14.23 17.64
C ARG A 491 -21.16 -14.60 18.97
N ASN A 492 -21.95 -15.14 19.90
CA ASN A 492 -21.44 -15.91 21.03
C ASN A 492 -20.93 -17.29 20.56
N LEU A 493 -19.91 -17.83 21.22
CA LEU A 493 -19.32 -19.12 20.88
C LEU A 493 -19.67 -20.23 21.89
N ASP A 494 -19.97 -19.85 23.13
CA ASP A 494 -20.27 -20.79 24.20
C ASP A 494 -21.70 -20.61 24.72
N TRP A 495 -22.29 -21.72 25.15
CA TRP A 495 -23.50 -21.71 25.97
C TRP A 495 -23.13 -21.37 27.42
N ARG A 496 -24.07 -20.80 28.17
CA ARG A 496 -23.92 -20.63 29.61
C ARG A 496 -23.63 -21.98 30.27
N ALA A 497 -22.74 -22.00 31.27
CA ALA A 497 -22.41 -23.22 32.01
C ALA A 497 -23.70 -23.85 32.60
N GLY A 498 -23.89 -25.14 32.34
CA GLY A 498 -25.08 -25.88 32.78
C GLY A 498 -26.35 -25.70 31.92
N ALA A 499 -26.30 -24.93 30.82
CA ALA A 499 -27.47 -24.71 29.96
C ALA A 499 -27.87 -25.99 29.20
N ARG A 500 -26.90 -26.78 28.74
CA ARG A 500 -27.17 -28.03 28.01
C ARG A 500 -27.78 -29.08 28.94
N LEU A 501 -28.96 -29.58 28.59
CA LEU A 501 -29.58 -30.72 29.26
C LEU A 501 -29.01 -32.06 28.74
N PRO A 502 -29.08 -33.14 29.54
CA PRO A 502 -28.76 -34.49 29.08
C PRO A 502 -29.59 -34.88 27.84
N SER A 503 -29.03 -35.70 26.95
CA SER A 503 -29.71 -36.17 25.73
C SER A 503 -30.97 -36.97 26.03
N ASP A 504 -30.97 -37.74 27.12
CA ASP A 504 -31.98 -38.77 27.34
C ASP A 504 -33.34 -38.17 27.71
N GLY A 505 -33.35 -36.97 28.31
CA GLY A 505 -34.56 -36.26 28.69
C GLY A 505 -35.11 -35.30 27.62
N GLN A 506 -34.44 -35.13 26.47
CA GLN A 506 -34.83 -34.26 25.33
C GLN A 506 -35.61 -32.99 25.75
N GLY A 507 -34.94 -31.88 26.05
CA GLY A 507 -35.62 -30.71 26.61
C GLY A 507 -35.03 -29.36 26.25
N VAL A 508 -35.69 -28.31 26.72
CA VAL A 508 -35.27 -26.91 26.59
C VAL A 508 -35.03 -26.33 27.97
N HIS A 509 -34.01 -25.48 28.07
CA HIS A 509 -33.56 -24.90 29.32
C HIS A 509 -33.24 -23.42 29.14
N LEU A 510 -33.84 -22.58 29.98
CA LEU A 510 -33.46 -21.19 30.17
C LEU A 510 -32.75 -21.05 31.52
N LEU A 511 -31.55 -20.46 31.49
CA LEU A 511 -30.77 -20.11 32.67
C LEU A 511 -30.55 -18.60 32.72
N VAL A 512 -30.99 -17.99 33.83
CA VAL A 512 -30.77 -16.58 34.14
C VAL A 512 -30.15 -16.43 35.53
N GLY A 513 -29.41 -15.36 35.79
CA GLY A 513 -28.71 -15.17 37.07
C GLY A 513 -27.26 -14.75 36.92
N LYS A 514 -26.56 -14.59 38.05
CA LYS A 514 -25.17 -14.12 38.12
C LYS A 514 -24.15 -15.25 38.10
N THR A 515 -24.48 -16.43 38.63
CA THR A 515 -23.55 -17.57 38.68
C THR A 515 -24.34 -18.89 38.54
N THR A 516 -23.67 -20.03 38.63
CA THR A 516 -24.33 -21.35 38.75
C THR A 516 -25.00 -21.57 40.12
N THR A 517 -24.63 -20.77 41.12
CA THR A 517 -25.17 -20.84 42.50
C THR A 517 -26.07 -19.65 42.84
N SER A 518 -26.27 -18.70 41.92
CA SER A 518 -27.14 -17.54 42.12
C SER A 518 -27.88 -17.25 40.83
N GLY A 519 -29.11 -17.74 40.72
CA GLY A 519 -29.91 -17.64 39.50
C GLY A 519 -31.26 -18.34 39.52
N THR A 520 -31.86 -18.44 38.35
CA THR A 520 -33.13 -19.11 38.10
C THR A 520 -33.01 -19.99 36.86
N SER A 521 -33.47 -21.23 37.00
CA SER A 521 -33.50 -22.25 35.99
C SER A 521 -34.95 -22.57 35.64
N MET A 522 -35.31 -22.44 34.35
CA MET A 522 -36.60 -22.87 33.83
C MET A 522 -36.37 -23.97 32.79
N ARG A 523 -36.90 -25.16 33.06
CA ARG A 523 -36.70 -26.35 32.23
C ARG A 523 -38.03 -26.93 31.80
N HIS A 524 -38.09 -27.36 30.56
CA HIS A 524 -39.12 -28.28 30.08
C HIS A 524 -38.41 -29.48 29.45
N PHE A 525 -38.64 -30.68 29.99
CA PHE A 525 -37.98 -31.91 29.55
C PHE A 525 -38.88 -33.12 29.82
N TYR A 526 -38.47 -34.29 29.34
CA TYR A 526 -39.23 -35.53 29.47
C TYR A 526 -38.55 -36.47 30.46
N GLU A 527 -39.37 -37.06 31.32
CA GLU A 527 -39.01 -38.16 32.21
C GLU A 527 -39.97 -39.31 31.91
N ASP A 528 -39.44 -40.49 31.54
CA ASP A 528 -40.25 -41.62 31.07
C ASP A 528 -41.26 -41.28 29.95
N ASN A 529 -40.83 -40.45 28.98
CA ASN A 529 -41.67 -39.89 27.90
C ASN A 529 -42.83 -38.99 28.35
N LYS A 530 -42.84 -38.54 29.60
CA LYS A 530 -43.85 -37.62 30.13
C LYS A 530 -43.28 -36.21 30.27
N PRO A 531 -44.02 -35.18 29.85
CA PRO A 531 -43.55 -33.81 29.95
C PRO A 531 -43.48 -33.37 31.43
N LEU A 532 -42.35 -32.77 31.78
CA LEU A 532 -42.11 -32.17 33.08
C LEU A 532 -41.65 -30.72 32.88
N TRP A 533 -42.27 -29.80 33.62
CA TRP A 533 -41.84 -28.42 33.69
C TRP A 533 -41.34 -28.10 35.10
N ARG A 534 -40.18 -27.44 35.19
CA ARG A 534 -39.55 -27.07 36.46
C ARG A 534 -39.04 -25.64 36.40
N LEU A 535 -39.42 -24.84 37.40
CA LEU A 535 -38.81 -23.56 37.71
C LEU A 535 -38.08 -23.68 39.05
N GLN A 536 -36.82 -23.29 39.09
CA GLN A 536 -36.01 -23.34 40.30
C GLN A 536 -35.19 -22.07 40.46
N ARG A 537 -35.37 -21.36 41.57
CA ARG A 537 -34.49 -20.26 42.03
C ARG A 537 -33.45 -20.85 42.99
N THR A 538 -32.21 -20.40 42.86
CA THR A 538 -31.11 -20.78 43.75
C THR A 538 -30.32 -19.53 44.13
N ASN A 539 -30.00 -19.37 45.41
CA ASN A 539 -29.07 -18.37 45.91
C ASN A 539 -28.23 -18.99 47.04
N GLU A 540 -27.05 -19.46 46.67
CA GLU A 540 -26.18 -20.28 47.54
C GLU A 540 -26.93 -21.53 48.04
N SER A 541 -27.17 -21.64 49.36
CA SER A 541 -27.91 -22.74 49.99
C SER A 541 -29.43 -22.60 49.85
N ASP A 542 -29.95 -21.43 49.54
CA ASP A 542 -31.39 -21.16 49.47
C ASP A 542 -31.97 -21.62 48.12
N THR A 543 -33.01 -22.45 48.16
CA THR A 543 -33.66 -23.02 46.97
C THR A 543 -35.17 -22.94 47.04
N GLU A 544 -35.77 -22.45 45.96
CA GLU A 544 -37.22 -22.44 45.74
C GLU A 544 -37.52 -23.16 44.43
N LYS A 545 -38.44 -24.13 44.45
CA LYS A 545 -38.74 -25.00 43.32
C LYS A 545 -40.25 -25.11 43.10
N VAL A 546 -40.67 -24.91 41.86
CA VAL A 546 -42.00 -25.25 41.34
C VAL A 546 -41.83 -26.33 40.28
N GLU A 547 -42.54 -27.44 40.40
CA GLU A 547 -42.49 -28.55 39.45
C GLU A 547 -43.89 -29.03 39.09
N LEU A 548 -44.15 -29.15 37.79
CA LEU A 548 -45.40 -29.64 37.22
C LEU A 548 -45.09 -30.91 36.44
N LYS A 549 -45.74 -32.01 36.84
CA LYS A 549 -45.73 -33.30 36.15
C LYS A 549 -47.14 -33.87 36.09
N GLU A 550 -47.34 -34.93 35.31
CA GLU A 550 -48.66 -35.56 35.14
C GLU A 550 -49.28 -35.91 36.51
N GLY A 551 -50.43 -35.30 36.82
CA GLY A 551 -51.18 -35.52 38.06
C GLY A 551 -50.56 -34.92 39.33
N ASN A 552 -49.50 -34.11 39.26
CA ASN A 552 -48.81 -33.59 40.45
C ASN A 552 -48.23 -32.18 40.25
N LEU A 553 -48.48 -31.30 41.22
CA LEU A 553 -47.84 -30.00 41.38
C LEU A 553 -47.05 -30.00 42.69
N LEU A 554 -45.76 -29.66 42.62
CA LEU A 554 -44.89 -29.49 43.79
C LEU A 554 -44.45 -28.03 43.89
N ILE A 555 -44.59 -27.44 45.07
CA ILE A 555 -44.01 -26.15 45.45
C ILE A 555 -43.19 -26.40 46.72
N LEU A 556 -41.89 -26.12 46.66
CA LEU A 556 -40.94 -26.41 47.73
C LEU A 556 -40.02 -25.21 47.98
N VAL A 557 -39.81 -24.87 49.26
CA VAL A 557 -38.81 -23.91 49.73
C VAL A 557 -37.91 -24.63 50.72
N LYS A 558 -36.60 -24.57 50.51
CA LYS A 558 -35.61 -25.32 51.31
C LYS A 558 -34.28 -24.55 51.35
N GLU A 559 -33.69 -24.51 52.53
CA GLU A 559 -32.28 -24.17 52.73
C GLU A 559 -31.46 -25.45 52.86
N GLU A 560 -30.44 -25.64 52.01
CA GLU A 560 -29.53 -26.79 52.10
C GLU A 560 -28.41 -26.52 53.10
N SER A 561 -28.15 -27.45 54.02
CA SER A 561 -27.04 -27.36 54.96
C SER A 561 -25.71 -27.26 54.21
N ALA A 562 -24.88 -26.26 54.56
CA ALA A 562 -23.59 -25.96 53.93
C ALA A 562 -22.59 -27.12 53.94
#